data_AF-A0A937BFU1-F1
#
_entry.id   AF-A0A937BFU1-F1
#
_cell.length_a   1.000
_cell.length_b   1.000
_cell.length_c   1.000
_cell.angle_alpha   90.00
_cell.angle_beta   90.00
_cell.angle_gamma   90.00
#
_symmetry.space_group_name_H-M   'P 1'
#
loop_
_entity.id
_entity.type
_entity.pdbx_description
1 polymer ?
#
loop_
_entity_poly.entity_id
_entity_poly.type
_entity_poly.pdbx_seq_one_letter_code
_entity_poly.pdbx_strand_id
1 'polypeptide(L)'
;MEKEQAEWLRAFGSQAPPGTIALNDSLYYDRTEITNLSWLEYEYWVMITFGTESPEHVAVLPDTSGWDRFPVYGEPYRSSYLRHPAYRDYPVVGVSWEQVIAYSKWRSDRVMEYGLFRAGIIPFLKHQTAKDYFCIERFYATDSLKAFHHLSYPSYDLPELSEWRLAVAVSDSLAKTNLRRCRQRRWHDNPGGAKDDHFIISSRENSAGQVDPIAKAKALYCERGLIWQIRGNVAELCEDSTLVLGGGWIDPLDSILLDQPFPNRAPNVATGFRNVCQWRKWDGAR
;
A
#
# COMPACT_ATOMS: atom_id res chain seq x y z
N MET A 1 -8.72 -7.91 -32.39
CA MET A 1 -8.89 -6.69 -31.57
C MET A 1 -10.13 -6.75 -30.68
N GLU A 2 -11.35 -6.89 -31.21
CA GLU A 2 -12.56 -6.88 -30.35
C GLU A 2 -12.61 -8.02 -29.32
N LYS A 3 -12.15 -9.22 -29.69
CA LYS A 3 -12.05 -10.36 -28.76
C LYS A 3 -11.01 -10.13 -27.67
N GLU A 4 -9.79 -9.67 -28.01
CA GLU A 4 -8.75 -9.40 -27.01
C GLU A 4 -9.10 -8.21 -26.11
N GLN A 5 -9.79 -7.20 -26.64
CA GLN A 5 -10.30 -6.07 -25.85
C GLN A 5 -11.42 -6.54 -24.90
N ALA A 6 -12.32 -7.41 -25.35
CA ALA A 6 -13.33 -8.01 -24.48
C ALA A 6 -12.69 -8.92 -23.41
N GLU A 7 -11.65 -9.67 -23.74
CA GLU A 7 -10.87 -10.48 -22.79
C GLU A 7 -10.10 -9.60 -21.81
N TRP A 8 -9.50 -8.51 -22.27
CA TRP A 8 -8.87 -7.49 -21.43
C TRP A 8 -9.86 -6.87 -20.43
N LEU A 9 -11.04 -6.44 -20.90
CA LEU A 9 -12.07 -5.83 -20.05
C LEU A 9 -12.65 -6.83 -19.05
N ARG A 10 -12.85 -8.08 -19.47
CA ARG A 10 -13.31 -9.17 -18.60
C ARG A 10 -12.26 -9.54 -17.55
N ALA A 11 -10.98 -9.57 -17.95
CA ALA A 11 -9.89 -9.95 -17.06
C ALA A 11 -9.52 -8.80 -16.10
N PHE A 12 -9.48 -7.55 -16.57
CA PHE A 12 -8.86 -6.44 -15.86
C PHE A 12 -9.51 -5.07 -16.06
N GLY A 13 -9.82 -4.65 -17.29
CA GLY A 13 -10.14 -3.25 -17.59
C GLY A 13 -11.46 -2.69 -17.03
N SER A 14 -12.27 -3.50 -16.34
CA SER A 14 -13.52 -3.07 -15.68
C SER A 14 -13.60 -3.48 -14.20
N GLN A 15 -12.59 -4.19 -13.69
CA GLN A 15 -12.56 -4.63 -12.29
C GLN A 15 -11.74 -3.66 -11.45
N ALA A 16 -12.04 -3.59 -10.15
CA ALA A 16 -11.19 -2.87 -9.22
C ALA A 16 -9.78 -3.46 -9.26
N PRO A 17 -8.73 -2.64 -9.47
CA PRO A 17 -7.36 -3.11 -9.45
C PRO A 17 -7.05 -3.89 -8.15
N PRO A 18 -6.17 -4.91 -8.18
CA PRO A 18 -5.90 -5.75 -7.01
C PRO A 18 -5.58 -4.94 -5.75
N GLY A 19 -6.24 -5.29 -4.64
CA GLY A 19 -6.06 -4.64 -3.33
C GLY A 19 -6.93 -3.39 -3.07
N THR A 20 -7.64 -2.89 -4.09
CA THR A 20 -8.33 -1.60 -4.01
C THR A 20 -9.84 -1.71 -3.75
N ILE A 21 -10.47 -0.56 -3.46
CA ILE A 21 -11.90 -0.30 -3.63
C ILE A 21 -12.09 0.92 -4.54
N ALA A 22 -13.21 1.00 -5.24
CA ALA A 22 -13.60 2.21 -5.94
C ALA A 22 -14.07 3.27 -4.92
N LEU A 23 -13.50 4.48 -5.01
CA LEU A 23 -14.03 5.66 -4.32
C LEU A 23 -15.07 6.40 -5.17
N ASN A 24 -14.86 6.38 -6.49
CA ASN A 24 -15.78 6.90 -7.51
C ASN A 24 -15.54 6.14 -8.83
N ASP A 25 -16.10 6.63 -9.93
CA ASP A 25 -16.06 5.96 -11.24
C ASP A 25 -14.64 5.84 -11.85
N SER A 26 -13.69 6.68 -11.43
CA SER A 26 -12.33 6.73 -11.99
C SER A 26 -11.20 6.50 -10.99
N LEU A 27 -11.48 6.61 -9.69
CA LEU A 27 -10.49 6.52 -8.61
C LEU A 27 -10.69 5.28 -7.76
N TYR A 28 -9.63 4.50 -7.64
CA TYR A 28 -9.52 3.36 -6.76
C TYR A 28 -8.51 3.65 -5.66
N TYR A 29 -8.71 3.07 -4.48
CA TYR A 29 -7.91 3.34 -3.30
C TYR A 29 -7.62 2.06 -2.56
N ASP A 30 -6.38 1.87 -2.12
CA ASP A 30 -5.98 0.68 -1.38
C ASP A 30 -6.77 0.52 -0.07
N ARG A 31 -7.23 -0.71 0.17
CA ARG A 31 -8.00 -1.02 1.38
C ARG A 31 -7.18 -0.84 2.65
N THR A 32 -5.89 -1.15 2.61
CA THR A 32 -5.00 -1.14 3.77
C THR A 32 -3.69 -0.46 3.40
N GLU A 33 -2.84 -0.17 4.38
CA GLU A 33 -1.44 0.12 4.10
C GLU A 33 -0.78 -1.02 3.34
N ILE A 34 0.27 -0.71 2.57
CA ILE A 34 1.13 -1.72 1.94
C ILE A 34 1.80 -2.54 3.04
N THR A 35 1.68 -3.86 2.93
CA THR A 35 2.20 -4.77 3.95
C THR A 35 3.68 -5.09 3.76
N ASN A 36 4.33 -5.56 4.83
CA ASN A 36 5.67 -6.13 4.76
C ASN A 36 5.78 -7.23 3.70
N LEU A 37 4.78 -8.13 3.59
CA LEU A 37 4.77 -9.16 2.55
C LEU A 37 4.77 -8.55 1.14
N SER A 38 3.91 -7.56 0.90
CA SER A 38 3.83 -6.88 -0.40
C SER A 38 5.12 -6.15 -0.76
N TRP A 39 5.82 -5.59 0.21
CA TRP A 39 7.15 -4.99 0.00
C TRP A 39 8.21 -6.06 -0.29
N LEU A 40 8.20 -7.18 0.43
CA LEU A 40 9.14 -8.27 0.20
C LEU A 40 8.97 -8.92 -1.18
N GLU A 41 7.75 -8.93 -1.73
CA GLU A 41 7.52 -9.34 -3.13
C GLU A 41 8.20 -8.39 -4.12
N TYR A 42 8.15 -7.08 -3.86
CA TYR A 42 8.86 -6.07 -4.65
C TYR A 42 10.38 -6.23 -4.53
N GLU A 43 10.90 -6.28 -3.31
CA GLU A 43 12.32 -6.49 -3.04
C GLU A 43 12.84 -7.76 -3.73
N TYR A 44 12.11 -8.87 -3.59
CA TYR A 44 12.46 -10.14 -4.23
C TYR A 44 12.47 -10.02 -5.76
N TRP A 45 11.48 -9.35 -6.36
CA TRP A 45 11.46 -9.12 -7.80
C TRP A 45 12.67 -8.31 -8.27
N VAL A 46 13.03 -7.25 -7.56
CA VAL A 46 14.22 -6.43 -7.89
C VAL A 46 15.48 -7.27 -7.78
N MET A 47 15.62 -8.02 -6.68
CA MET A 47 16.76 -8.90 -6.41
C MET A 47 16.99 -9.91 -7.55
N ILE A 48 15.95 -10.60 -8.01
CA ILE A 48 16.10 -11.62 -9.06
C ILE A 48 16.27 -11.02 -10.46
N THR A 49 15.81 -9.78 -10.68
CA THR A 49 15.85 -9.13 -12.00
C THR A 49 17.17 -8.40 -12.25
N PHE A 50 17.70 -7.73 -11.22
CA PHE A 50 18.90 -6.89 -11.30
C PHE A 50 20.12 -7.48 -10.58
N GLY A 51 19.91 -8.41 -9.64
CA GLY A 51 20.95 -9.08 -8.87
C GLY A 51 20.97 -8.67 -7.39
N THR A 52 21.42 -9.56 -6.52
CA THR A 52 21.41 -9.37 -5.05
C THR A 52 22.25 -8.19 -4.57
N GLU A 53 23.33 -7.85 -5.25
CA GLU A 53 24.21 -6.73 -4.87
C GLU A 53 24.06 -5.53 -5.83
N SER A 54 23.01 -5.53 -6.65
CA SER A 54 22.80 -4.45 -7.62
C SER A 54 22.40 -3.15 -6.90
N PRO A 55 22.74 -1.97 -7.46
CA PRO A 55 22.29 -0.68 -6.93
C PRO A 55 20.77 -0.60 -6.80
N GLU A 56 20.02 -1.20 -7.73
CA GLU A 56 18.56 -1.25 -7.70
C GLU A 56 18.04 -2.04 -6.50
N HIS A 57 18.64 -3.20 -6.18
CA HIS A 57 18.23 -3.99 -5.03
C HIS A 57 18.58 -3.29 -3.71
N VAL A 58 19.78 -2.71 -3.61
CA VAL A 58 20.17 -1.95 -2.40
C VAL A 58 19.26 -0.75 -2.17
N ALA A 59 18.84 -0.07 -3.25
CA ALA A 59 17.97 1.10 -3.17
C ALA A 59 16.55 0.81 -2.64
N VAL A 60 16.09 -0.44 -2.66
CA VAL A 60 14.74 -0.82 -2.17
C VAL A 60 14.73 -1.39 -0.76
N LEU A 61 15.89 -1.50 -0.11
CA LEU A 61 15.97 -1.96 1.28
C LEU A 61 15.43 -0.88 2.23
N PRO A 62 14.41 -1.17 3.06
CA PRO A 62 13.93 -0.22 4.06
C PRO A 62 14.98 0.03 5.16
N ASP A 63 15.00 1.25 5.69
CA ASP A 63 15.81 1.60 6.85
C ASP A 63 15.20 1.03 8.14
N THR A 64 15.84 -0.01 8.67
CA THR A 64 15.43 -0.66 9.93
C THR A 64 16.04 0.01 11.17
N SER A 65 17.00 0.93 11.04
CA SER A 65 17.67 1.58 12.17
C SER A 65 16.74 2.51 12.96
N GLY A 66 15.60 2.91 12.37
CA GLY A 66 14.59 3.71 13.06
C GLY A 66 14.04 3.03 14.33
N TRP A 67 14.10 1.71 14.42
CA TRP A 67 13.70 0.95 15.61
C TRP A 67 14.64 1.20 16.81
N ASP A 68 15.91 1.53 16.58
CA ASP A 68 16.89 1.81 17.64
C ASP A 68 16.51 3.05 18.47
N ARG A 69 15.67 3.94 17.92
CA ARG A 69 15.13 5.12 18.62
C ARG A 69 14.06 4.77 19.65
N PHE A 70 13.57 3.53 19.65
CA PHE A 70 12.54 3.04 20.56
C PHE A 70 13.04 1.81 21.31
N PRO A 71 13.79 1.99 22.43
CA PRO A 71 14.47 0.89 23.12
C PRO A 71 13.58 -0.27 23.56
N VAL A 72 12.29 -0.01 23.80
CA VAL A 72 11.29 -1.04 24.15
C VAL A 72 11.05 -2.03 23.01
N TYR A 73 11.19 -1.59 21.76
CA TYR A 73 10.99 -2.40 20.55
C TYR A 73 12.33 -2.85 19.93
N GLY A 74 13.34 -1.98 19.99
CA GLY A 74 14.78 -2.29 19.86
C GLY A 74 15.19 -3.31 18.80
N GLU A 75 16.14 -4.19 19.20
CA GLU A 75 16.76 -5.19 18.33
C GLU A 75 15.79 -6.24 17.76
N PRO A 76 14.80 -6.76 18.50
CA PRO A 76 13.86 -7.74 17.96
C PRO A 76 13.08 -7.19 16.77
N TYR A 77 12.61 -5.94 16.84
CA TYR A 77 11.90 -5.30 15.74
C TYR A 77 12.84 -4.97 14.58
N ARG A 78 14.05 -4.48 14.88
CA ARG A 78 15.06 -4.19 13.87
C ARG A 78 15.37 -5.41 12.99
N SER A 79 15.54 -6.58 13.60
CA SER A 79 15.87 -7.82 12.89
C SER A 79 14.66 -8.52 12.27
N SER A 80 13.49 -8.41 12.91
CA SER A 80 12.35 -9.29 12.60
C SER A 80 11.13 -8.58 12.00
N TYR A 81 10.93 -7.27 12.18
CA TYR A 81 9.68 -6.61 11.77
C TYR A 81 9.37 -6.80 10.29
N LEU A 82 10.33 -6.52 9.41
CA LEU A 82 10.12 -6.63 7.96
C LEU A 82 9.97 -8.10 7.51
N ARG A 83 10.77 -9.02 8.06
CA ARG A 83 10.99 -10.35 7.47
C ARG A 83 10.34 -11.50 8.21
N HIS A 84 9.94 -11.33 9.46
CA HIS A 84 9.39 -12.42 10.26
C HIS A 84 7.92 -12.69 9.89
N PRO A 85 7.50 -13.95 9.70
CA PRO A 85 6.14 -14.30 9.29
C PRO A 85 5.01 -13.73 10.16
N ALA A 86 5.27 -13.48 11.45
CA ALA A 86 4.29 -12.87 12.37
C ALA A 86 3.88 -11.44 11.95
N TYR A 87 4.81 -10.70 11.35
CA TYR A 87 4.63 -9.30 10.95
C TYR A 87 4.32 -9.15 9.45
N ARG A 88 4.10 -10.25 8.72
CA ARG A 88 3.88 -10.23 7.27
C ARG A 88 2.71 -9.34 6.83
N ASP A 89 1.66 -9.27 7.67
CA ASP A 89 0.42 -8.52 7.39
C ASP A 89 0.45 -7.10 8.02
N TYR A 90 1.59 -6.69 8.59
CA TYR A 90 1.77 -5.36 9.19
C TYR A 90 2.22 -4.37 8.09
N PRO A 91 1.93 -3.07 8.23
CA PRO A 91 2.40 -2.04 7.32
C PRO A 91 3.93 -2.05 7.18
N VAL A 92 4.42 -1.87 5.95
CA VAL A 92 5.83 -1.59 5.73
C VAL A 92 6.17 -0.21 6.28
N VAL A 93 7.31 -0.09 6.96
CA VAL A 93 7.85 1.15 7.51
C VAL A 93 9.35 1.25 7.22
N GLY A 94 9.96 2.41 7.50
CA GLY A 94 11.37 2.65 7.17
C GLY A 94 11.60 2.92 5.68
N VAL A 95 10.54 3.26 4.93
CA VAL A 95 10.59 3.55 3.50
C VAL A 95 10.62 5.06 3.25
N SER A 96 11.39 5.50 2.25
CA SER A 96 11.42 6.89 1.79
C SER A 96 10.35 7.18 0.73
N TRP A 97 10.12 8.46 0.45
CA TRP A 97 9.18 8.88 -0.59
C TRP A 97 9.57 8.33 -1.98
N GLU A 98 10.86 8.38 -2.32
CA GLU A 98 11.39 7.88 -3.59
C GLU A 98 11.20 6.37 -3.72
N GLN A 99 11.41 5.62 -2.63
CA GLN A 99 11.24 4.17 -2.61
C GLN A 99 9.78 3.79 -2.85
N VAL A 100 8.82 4.49 -2.25
CA VAL A 100 7.38 4.17 -2.43
C VAL A 100 6.86 4.58 -3.81
N ILE A 101 7.42 5.63 -4.44
CA ILE A 101 7.14 5.97 -5.84
C ILE A 101 7.63 4.85 -6.77
N ALA A 102 8.86 4.36 -6.56
CA ALA A 102 9.39 3.24 -7.32
C ALA A 102 8.56 1.96 -7.16
N TYR A 103 8.08 1.67 -5.93
CA TYR A 103 7.13 0.58 -5.66
C TYR A 103 5.83 0.75 -6.45
N SER A 104 5.26 1.96 -6.45
CA SER A 104 3.98 2.26 -7.11
C SER A 104 4.07 2.05 -8.63
N LYS A 105 5.19 2.50 -9.23
CA LYS A 105 5.51 2.22 -10.63
C LYS A 105 5.65 0.72 -10.89
N TRP A 106 6.42 0.02 -10.07
CA TRP A 106 6.60 -1.43 -10.19
C TRP A 106 5.26 -2.18 -10.11
N ARG A 107 4.40 -1.81 -9.17
CA ARG A 107 3.08 -2.41 -9.00
C ARG A 107 2.20 -2.19 -10.24
N SER A 108 2.24 -0.99 -10.82
CA SER A 108 1.58 -0.68 -12.09
C SER A 108 2.05 -1.61 -13.21
N ASP A 109 3.37 -1.76 -13.36
CA ASP A 109 3.98 -2.65 -14.35
C ASP A 109 3.54 -4.10 -14.15
N ARG A 110 3.58 -4.63 -12.92
CA ARG A 110 3.21 -6.02 -12.62
C ARG A 110 1.72 -6.31 -12.83
N VAL A 111 0.83 -5.38 -12.46
CA VAL A 111 -0.62 -5.55 -12.66
C VAL A 111 -0.96 -5.49 -14.14
N MET A 112 -0.36 -4.57 -14.90
CA MET A 112 -0.51 -4.52 -16.36
C MET A 112 0.01 -5.80 -17.02
N GLU A 113 1.22 -6.24 -16.66
CA GLU A 113 1.85 -7.44 -17.19
C GLU A 113 0.96 -8.67 -17.00
N TYR A 114 0.46 -8.86 -15.77
CA TYR A 114 -0.43 -9.97 -15.45
C TYR A 114 -1.73 -9.90 -16.27
N GLY A 115 -2.33 -8.73 -16.43
CA GLY A 115 -3.51 -8.54 -17.28
C GLY A 115 -3.26 -8.91 -18.74
N LEU A 116 -2.12 -8.48 -19.29
CA LEU A 116 -1.77 -8.72 -20.69
C LEU A 116 -1.49 -10.21 -20.94
N PHE A 117 -0.81 -10.87 -19.99
CA PHE A 117 -0.60 -12.31 -20.03
C PHE A 117 -1.93 -13.07 -19.99
N ARG A 118 -2.83 -12.69 -19.07
CA ARG A 118 -4.15 -13.33 -18.93
C ARG A 118 -5.03 -13.15 -20.17
N ALA A 119 -4.85 -12.06 -20.91
CA ALA A 119 -5.50 -11.78 -22.19
C ALA A 119 -4.80 -12.45 -23.39
N GLY A 120 -3.69 -13.17 -23.18
CA GLY A 120 -2.94 -13.83 -24.25
C GLY A 120 -2.19 -12.88 -25.18
N ILE A 121 -2.00 -11.61 -24.77
CA ILE A 121 -1.33 -10.57 -25.58
C ILE A 121 0.19 -10.70 -25.50
N ILE A 122 0.71 -11.01 -24.31
CA ILE A 122 2.14 -11.25 -24.06
C ILE A 122 2.36 -12.64 -23.46
N PRO A 123 3.53 -13.27 -23.70
CA PRO A 123 3.87 -14.52 -23.05
C PRO A 123 4.17 -14.32 -21.56
N PHE A 124 3.98 -15.37 -20.75
CA PHE A 124 4.47 -15.39 -19.37
C PHE A 124 5.98 -15.61 -19.35
N LEU A 125 6.72 -14.62 -18.83
CA LEU A 125 8.15 -14.73 -18.58
C LEU A 125 8.38 -15.15 -17.13
N LYS A 126 8.74 -16.43 -16.93
CA LYS A 126 9.03 -16.98 -15.59
C LYS A 126 10.20 -16.26 -14.91
N HIS A 127 11.20 -15.87 -15.69
CA HIS A 127 12.37 -15.15 -15.22
C HIS A 127 12.56 -13.93 -16.12
N GLN A 128 12.61 -12.76 -15.51
CA GLN A 128 12.91 -11.50 -16.16
C GLN A 128 14.31 -11.06 -15.76
N THR A 129 14.99 -10.37 -16.65
CA THR A 129 16.31 -9.78 -16.44
C THR A 129 16.23 -8.27 -16.60
N ALA A 130 17.25 -7.56 -16.16
CA ALA A 130 17.39 -6.11 -16.39
C ALA A 130 17.19 -5.67 -17.87
N LYS A 131 17.37 -6.58 -18.84
CA LYS A 131 17.22 -6.27 -20.27
C LYS A 131 15.80 -6.46 -20.79
N ASP A 132 15.06 -7.44 -20.29
CA ASP A 132 13.80 -7.92 -20.88
C ASP A 132 12.60 -7.87 -19.95
N TYR A 133 12.76 -7.35 -18.73
CA TYR A 133 11.64 -7.14 -17.83
C TYR A 133 10.55 -6.26 -18.45
N PHE A 134 9.30 -6.54 -18.08
CA PHE A 134 8.16 -5.76 -18.54
C PHE A 134 8.12 -4.40 -17.85
N CYS A 135 7.96 -3.35 -18.64
CA CYS A 135 7.47 -2.05 -18.17
C CYS A 135 6.45 -1.49 -19.14
N ILE A 136 5.48 -0.73 -18.60
CA ILE A 136 4.40 -0.10 -19.36
C ILE A 136 4.95 0.78 -20.48
N GLU A 137 6.00 1.56 -20.20
CA GLU A 137 6.57 2.46 -21.20
C GLU A 137 7.14 1.69 -22.40
N ARG A 138 7.80 0.55 -22.15
CA ARG A 138 8.33 -0.30 -23.22
C ARG A 138 7.22 -0.99 -23.99
N PHE A 139 6.14 -1.39 -23.34
CA PHE A 139 4.96 -1.94 -24.01
C PHE A 139 4.41 -0.95 -25.04
N TYR A 140 4.22 0.31 -24.65
CA TYR A 140 3.73 1.36 -25.56
C TYR A 140 4.79 1.89 -26.55
N ALA A 141 6.07 1.66 -26.30
CA ALA A 141 7.14 1.95 -27.27
C ALA A 141 7.36 0.83 -28.31
N THR A 142 6.79 -0.36 -28.09
CA THR A 142 7.02 -1.52 -28.95
C THR A 142 6.09 -1.52 -30.17
N ASP A 143 6.65 -1.34 -31.36
CA ASP A 143 5.89 -1.28 -32.63
C ASP A 143 5.08 -2.55 -32.92
N SER A 144 5.62 -3.74 -32.58
CA SER A 144 4.90 -5.01 -32.79
C SER A 144 3.65 -5.14 -31.90
N LEU A 145 3.53 -4.32 -30.85
CA LEU A 145 2.38 -4.29 -29.94
C LEU A 145 1.46 -3.09 -30.17
N LYS A 146 1.69 -2.31 -31.24
CA LYS A 146 0.95 -1.08 -31.56
C LYS A 146 -0.56 -1.27 -31.68
N ALA A 147 -1.00 -2.45 -32.13
CA ALA A 147 -2.41 -2.81 -32.19
C ALA A 147 -3.10 -2.75 -30.82
N PHE A 148 -2.36 -2.87 -29.72
CA PHE A 148 -2.87 -2.89 -28.34
C PHE A 148 -2.64 -1.58 -27.58
N HIS A 149 -2.08 -0.55 -28.22
CA HIS A 149 -1.81 0.75 -27.55
C HIS A 149 -3.09 1.53 -27.17
N HIS A 150 -4.26 1.07 -27.63
CA HIS A 150 -5.55 1.61 -27.22
C HIS A 150 -5.99 1.15 -25.82
N LEU A 151 -5.37 0.09 -25.28
CA LEU A 151 -5.67 -0.41 -23.95
C LEU A 151 -5.28 0.62 -22.90
N SER A 152 -6.09 0.78 -21.87
CA SER A 152 -5.74 1.59 -20.69
C SER A 152 -4.87 0.77 -19.74
N TYR A 153 -3.99 1.42 -19.00
CA TYR A 153 -3.12 0.80 -18.02
C TYR A 153 -3.50 1.24 -16.59
N PRO A 154 -3.26 0.39 -15.57
CA PRO A 154 -3.45 0.78 -14.18
C PRO A 154 -2.26 1.65 -13.74
N SER A 155 -2.53 2.87 -13.30
CA SER A 155 -1.54 3.78 -12.73
C SER A 155 -1.71 3.79 -11.23
N TYR A 156 -0.85 3.07 -10.51
CA TYR A 156 -0.74 3.18 -9.06
C TYR A 156 0.19 4.33 -8.70
N ASP A 157 -0.27 5.21 -7.84
CA ASP A 157 0.43 6.40 -7.39
C ASP A 157 0.19 6.61 -5.87
N LEU A 158 0.89 7.57 -5.26
CA LEU A 158 0.56 8.02 -3.91
C LEU A 158 -0.69 8.90 -3.95
N PRO A 159 -1.55 8.87 -2.90
CA PRO A 159 -2.75 9.69 -2.86
C PRO A 159 -2.41 11.19 -2.81
N GLU A 160 -3.24 12.01 -3.45
CA GLU A 160 -3.32 13.43 -3.12
C GLU A 160 -4.08 13.65 -1.79
N LEU A 161 -3.90 14.82 -1.17
CA LEU A 161 -4.68 15.19 0.02
C LEU A 161 -6.20 15.19 -0.25
N SER A 162 -6.61 15.57 -1.46
CA SER A 162 -8.01 15.58 -1.90
C SER A 162 -8.60 14.16 -1.93
N GLU A 163 -7.85 13.20 -2.48
CA GLU A 163 -8.21 11.79 -2.59
C GLU A 163 -8.23 11.09 -1.23
N TRP A 164 -7.25 11.39 -0.38
CA TRP A 164 -7.23 10.88 1.00
C TRP A 164 -8.45 11.36 1.80
N ARG A 165 -8.87 12.63 1.64
CA ARG A 165 -10.11 13.12 2.29
C ARG A 165 -11.36 12.39 1.82
N LEU A 166 -11.42 11.95 0.56
CA LEU A 166 -12.51 11.08 0.09
C LEU A 166 -12.44 9.70 0.75
N ALA A 167 -11.24 9.13 0.89
CA ALA A 167 -11.01 7.86 1.56
C ALA A 167 -11.45 7.88 3.03
N VAL A 168 -11.19 8.98 3.75
CA VAL A 168 -11.63 9.18 5.14
C VAL A 168 -13.14 8.98 5.30
N ALA A 169 -13.94 9.50 4.36
CA ALA A 169 -15.41 9.41 4.41
C ALA A 169 -15.95 7.96 4.30
N VAL A 170 -15.18 7.07 3.66
CA VAL A 170 -15.56 5.66 3.44
C VAL A 170 -14.69 4.68 4.23
N SER A 171 -13.95 5.18 5.21
CA SER A 171 -13.09 4.39 6.08
C SER A 171 -13.86 3.76 7.26
N ASP A 172 -13.21 2.80 7.91
CA ASP A 172 -13.63 2.19 9.17
C ASP A 172 -13.55 3.14 10.37
N SER A 173 -12.91 4.31 10.21
CA SER A 173 -12.63 5.22 11.30
C SER A 173 -13.83 6.12 11.66
N LEU A 174 -14.46 5.78 12.80
CA LEU A 174 -15.21 6.65 13.71
C LEU A 174 -16.45 7.42 13.21
N ALA A 175 -16.86 7.30 11.95
CA ALA A 175 -18.21 7.69 11.58
C ALA A 175 -19.19 6.73 12.27
N LYS A 176 -20.01 7.23 13.20
CA LYS A 176 -21.04 6.44 13.93
C LYS A 176 -21.93 5.60 12.98
N THR A 177 -22.09 6.04 11.74
CA THR A 177 -22.78 5.34 10.65
C THR A 177 -22.01 4.14 10.10
N ASN A 178 -20.68 4.22 9.99
CA ASN A 178 -19.81 3.14 9.50
C ASN A 178 -19.52 2.10 10.60
N LEU A 179 -19.48 2.52 11.87
CA LEU A 179 -19.31 1.62 13.03
C LEU A 179 -20.46 0.62 13.19
N ARG A 180 -21.69 0.94 12.75
CA ARG A 180 -22.82 -0.02 12.75
C ARG A 180 -22.58 -1.22 11.83
N ARG A 181 -21.73 -1.05 10.82
CA ARG A 181 -21.30 -2.09 9.86
C ARG A 181 -20.09 -2.87 10.36
N CYS A 182 -19.44 -2.44 11.44
CA CYS A 182 -18.43 -3.23 12.11
C CYS A 182 -19.12 -4.15 13.13
N ARG A 183 -18.99 -5.46 12.96
CA ARG A 183 -19.75 -6.44 13.74
C ARG A 183 -19.32 -6.33 15.21
N GLN A 184 -20.29 -5.98 16.07
CA GLN A 184 -20.21 -5.79 17.52
C GLN A 184 -19.02 -6.50 18.20
N ARG A 185 -18.01 -5.74 18.63
CA ARG A 185 -17.30 -6.10 19.86
C ARG A 185 -18.17 -5.65 21.03
N ARG A 186 -18.52 -6.58 21.92
CA ARG A 186 -19.12 -6.22 23.21
C ARG A 186 -18.07 -5.43 23.98
N TRP A 187 -18.53 -4.42 24.70
CA TRP A 187 -17.76 -3.46 25.50
C TRP A 187 -16.71 -4.07 26.47
N HIS A 188 -16.76 -5.38 26.71
CA HIS A 188 -15.91 -6.11 27.67
C HIS A 188 -14.56 -6.60 27.12
N ASP A 189 -14.28 -6.47 25.83
CA ASP A 189 -12.98 -6.86 25.25
C ASP A 189 -11.91 -5.75 25.36
N ASN A 190 -12.12 -4.78 26.24
CA ASN A 190 -11.19 -3.67 26.51
C ASN A 190 -10.38 -4.03 27.78
N PRO A 191 -9.13 -4.54 27.66
CA PRO A 191 -8.28 -4.76 28.82
C PRO A 191 -7.79 -3.39 29.32
N GLY A 192 -8.66 -2.69 30.02
CA GLY A 192 -8.35 -1.39 30.62
C GLY A 192 -9.27 -0.27 30.18
N GLY A 193 -10.55 -0.33 30.58
CA GLY A 193 -11.32 0.82 31.06
C GLY A 193 -11.29 2.16 30.31
N ALA A 194 -10.88 2.22 29.04
CA ALA A 194 -10.90 3.44 28.26
C ALA A 194 -12.37 3.75 27.94
N LYS A 195 -12.87 4.82 28.56
CA LYS A 195 -14.25 5.28 28.45
C LYS A 195 -14.53 6.10 27.18
N ASP A 196 -13.54 6.28 26.32
CA ASP A 196 -13.61 7.20 25.19
C ASP A 196 -13.47 6.46 23.86
N ASP A 197 -14.20 6.93 22.86
CA ASP A 197 -14.46 6.36 21.52
C ASP A 197 -13.20 6.25 20.61
N HIS A 198 -12.03 5.91 21.15
CA HIS A 198 -10.74 6.08 20.49
C HIS A 198 -10.07 4.75 20.14
N PHE A 199 -10.53 4.12 19.07
CA PHE A 199 -10.00 2.88 18.50
C PHE A 199 -8.77 3.07 17.59
N ILE A 200 -7.91 4.06 17.86
CA ILE A 200 -6.81 4.43 16.93
C ILE A 200 -5.56 3.54 17.09
N ILE A 201 -5.45 2.77 18.18
CA ILE A 201 -4.26 1.95 18.44
C ILE A 201 -4.70 0.52 18.79
N SER A 202 -4.73 -0.35 17.78
CA SER A 202 -4.89 -1.78 17.97
C SER A 202 -3.59 -2.35 18.54
N SER A 203 -3.42 -2.18 19.85
CA SER A 203 -2.25 -2.62 20.56
C SER A 203 -2.47 -4.10 20.95
N ARG A 204 -1.72 -5.02 20.32
CA ARG A 204 -1.74 -6.46 20.69
C ARG A 204 -0.50 -6.75 21.50
N GLU A 205 -0.66 -7.43 22.64
CA GLU A 205 0.47 -8.03 23.33
C GLU A 205 1.08 -9.13 22.43
N ASN A 206 2.37 -9.01 22.14
CA ASN A 206 3.14 -10.04 21.48
C ASN A 206 3.48 -11.19 22.44
N SER A 207 4.13 -12.22 21.90
CA SER A 207 4.52 -13.42 22.66
C SER A 207 5.45 -13.16 23.85
N ALA A 208 6.01 -11.95 23.97
CA ALA A 208 6.85 -11.51 25.08
C ALA A 208 6.09 -10.64 26.11
N GLY A 209 4.76 -10.47 25.95
CA GLY A 209 3.95 -9.62 26.81
C GLY A 209 4.13 -8.11 26.57
N GLN A 210 4.82 -7.72 25.50
CA GLN A 210 4.95 -6.32 25.08
C GLN A 210 3.85 -5.97 24.09
N VAL A 211 3.30 -4.77 24.22
CA VAL A 211 2.27 -4.28 23.31
C VAL A 211 2.93 -3.79 22.01
N ASP A 212 2.61 -4.42 20.89
CA ASP A 212 3.10 -4.00 19.57
C ASP A 212 2.58 -2.57 19.26
N PRO A 213 3.46 -1.65 18.80
CA PRO A 213 3.07 -0.27 18.51
C PRO A 213 2.26 -0.16 17.21
N ILE A 214 2.43 -1.13 16.32
CA ILE A 214 1.79 -1.21 15.02
C ILE A 214 0.85 -2.41 15.00
N ALA A 215 -0.29 -2.27 14.37
CA ALA A 215 -1.26 -3.34 14.14
C ALA A 215 -1.14 -3.89 12.71
N LYS A 216 -1.75 -5.06 12.49
CA LYS A 216 -1.97 -5.57 11.12
C LYS A 216 -2.74 -4.55 10.29
N ALA A 217 -2.33 -4.36 9.05
CA ALA A 217 -2.94 -3.40 8.12
C ALA A 217 -4.44 -3.70 7.87
N LYS A 218 -4.81 -4.99 7.89
CA LYS A 218 -6.21 -5.42 7.92
C LYS A 218 -6.65 -5.73 9.35
N ALA A 219 -7.50 -4.89 9.92
CA ALA A 219 -8.20 -5.24 11.15
C ALA A 219 -9.36 -6.23 10.84
N LEU A 220 -9.66 -7.18 11.73
CA LEU A 220 -10.64 -8.25 11.45
C LEU A 220 -12.09 -7.85 11.77
N TYR A 221 -12.35 -6.59 12.07
CA TYR A 221 -13.52 -6.18 12.87
C TYR A 221 -14.65 -5.48 12.06
N CYS A 222 -14.37 -5.04 10.83
CA CYS A 222 -15.31 -4.34 9.96
C CYS A 222 -15.73 -5.09 8.67
N GLU A 223 -16.88 -4.71 8.13
CA GLU A 223 -17.51 -5.29 6.94
C GLU A 223 -16.65 -5.23 5.67
N ARG A 224 -16.99 -6.09 4.70
CA ARG A 224 -16.39 -6.08 3.36
C ARG A 224 -16.70 -4.74 2.67
N GLY A 225 -15.69 -3.88 2.50
CA GLY A 225 -15.81 -2.68 1.66
C GLY A 225 -15.29 -1.37 2.25
N LEU A 226 -14.79 -1.38 3.50
CA LEU A 226 -14.17 -0.19 4.10
C LEU A 226 -12.66 -0.14 3.85
N ILE A 227 -12.14 1.08 3.89
CA ILE A 227 -10.71 1.39 3.99
C ILE A 227 -10.32 1.33 5.46
N TRP A 228 -9.25 0.61 5.75
CA TRP A 228 -8.78 0.34 7.10
C TRP A 228 -7.66 1.29 7.49
N GLN A 229 -7.62 1.66 8.77
CA GLN A 229 -6.48 2.35 9.40
C GLN A 229 -6.07 3.63 8.65
N ILE A 230 -7.03 4.39 8.12
CA ILE A 230 -6.74 5.66 7.43
C ILE A 230 -6.28 6.77 8.40
N ARG A 231 -6.56 6.58 9.70
CA ARG A 231 -6.16 7.44 10.82
C ARG A 231 -5.41 6.58 11.85
N GLY A 232 -4.17 6.92 12.14
CA GLY A 232 -3.32 6.16 13.05
C GLY A 232 -2.68 4.94 12.41
N ASN A 233 -2.27 3.98 13.25
CA ASN A 233 -1.38 2.87 12.88
C ASN A 233 -0.02 3.37 12.37
N VAL A 234 0.09 3.74 11.09
CA VAL A 234 1.25 4.44 10.52
C VAL A 234 0.77 5.65 9.71
N ALA A 235 1.50 6.75 9.79
CA ALA A 235 1.27 7.87 8.88
C ALA A 235 1.56 7.43 7.43
N GLU A 236 0.91 8.06 6.46
CA GLU A 236 0.98 7.63 5.07
C GLU A 236 1.65 8.68 4.19
N LEU A 237 2.70 8.28 3.46
CA LEU A 237 3.28 9.11 2.41
C LEU A 237 2.24 9.44 1.34
N CYS A 238 2.24 10.69 0.88
CA CYS A 238 1.34 11.19 -0.15
C CYS A 238 2.12 11.81 -1.32
N GLU A 239 1.42 12.27 -2.35
CA GLU A 239 2.02 12.89 -3.53
C GLU A 239 2.98 14.04 -3.15
N ASP A 240 2.55 14.93 -2.25
CA ASP A 240 3.42 15.96 -1.67
C ASP A 240 4.47 15.32 -0.75
N SER A 241 5.72 15.29 -1.22
CA SER A 241 6.85 14.70 -0.48
C SER A 241 7.19 15.40 0.84
N THR A 242 6.65 16.60 1.07
CA THR A 242 6.86 17.34 2.33
C THR A 242 5.85 16.97 3.41
N LEU A 243 4.83 16.17 3.09
CA LEU A 243 3.71 15.85 3.97
C LEU A 243 3.49 14.34 4.13
N VAL A 244 2.81 13.97 5.22
CA VAL A 244 2.22 12.65 5.45
C VAL A 244 0.79 12.80 5.98
N LEU A 245 -0.04 11.78 5.77
CA LEU A 245 -1.47 11.79 6.05
C LEU A 245 -1.83 10.80 7.16
N GLY A 246 -2.97 11.01 7.83
CA GLY A 246 -3.53 10.08 8.82
C GLY A 246 -2.84 10.01 10.18
N GLY A 247 -1.56 10.38 10.27
CA GLY A 247 -0.73 10.29 11.47
C GLY A 247 -0.45 8.86 11.90
N GLY A 248 0.68 8.65 12.59
CA GLY A 248 1.14 7.33 13.02
C GLY A 248 0.94 7.08 14.51
N TRP A 249 1.34 5.89 14.97
CA TRP A 249 1.30 5.49 16.38
C TRP A 249 2.10 6.38 17.34
N ILE A 250 2.99 7.23 16.81
CA ILE A 250 3.76 8.22 17.59
C ILE A 250 3.07 9.58 17.72
N ASP A 251 2.04 9.84 16.91
CA ASP A 251 1.39 11.15 16.83
C ASP A 251 0.25 11.27 17.85
N PRO A 252 0.01 12.46 18.43
CA PRO A 252 -1.09 12.66 19.36
C PRO A 252 -2.45 12.43 18.69
N LEU A 253 -3.32 11.70 19.39
CA LEU A 253 -4.67 11.37 18.95
C LEU A 253 -5.49 12.61 18.55
N ASP A 254 -5.47 13.66 19.37
CA ASP A 254 -6.22 14.88 19.08
C ASP A 254 -5.79 15.54 17.76
N SER A 255 -4.50 15.45 17.42
CA SER A 255 -3.97 15.94 16.14
C SER A 255 -4.43 15.08 14.97
N ILE A 256 -4.44 13.75 15.14
CA ILE A 256 -4.91 12.79 14.11
C ILE A 256 -6.38 13.06 13.75
N LEU A 257 -7.22 13.37 14.74
CA LEU A 257 -8.65 13.61 14.57
C LEU A 257 -8.98 14.92 13.83
N LEU A 258 -8.00 15.81 13.62
CA LEU A 258 -8.19 17.05 12.85
C LEU A 258 -8.15 16.84 11.33
N ASP A 259 -7.80 15.65 10.86
CA ASP A 259 -7.67 15.31 9.43
C ASP A 259 -6.76 16.29 8.66
N GLN A 260 -5.73 16.82 9.34
CA GLN A 260 -4.72 17.68 8.75
C GLN A 260 -3.46 16.87 8.42
N PRO A 261 -2.76 17.20 7.33
CA PRO A 261 -1.47 16.60 7.02
C PRO A 261 -0.43 16.98 8.08
N PHE A 262 0.54 16.09 8.27
CA PHE A 262 1.69 16.27 9.16
C PHE A 262 2.96 16.49 8.32
N PRO A 263 3.99 17.17 8.86
CA PRO A 263 5.29 17.27 8.19
C PRO A 263 5.92 15.88 7.99
N ASN A 264 6.42 15.61 6.78
CA ASN A 264 7.09 14.36 6.49
C ASN A 264 8.44 14.26 7.20
N ARG A 265 8.64 13.14 7.90
CA ARG A 265 9.89 12.79 8.61
C ARG A 265 10.39 11.38 8.22
N ALA A 266 9.87 10.82 7.13
CA ALA A 266 10.30 9.53 6.61
C ALA A 266 11.74 9.63 6.03
N PRO A 267 12.49 8.51 5.96
CA PRO A 267 12.12 7.18 6.46
C PRO A 267 12.13 7.11 8.00
N ASN A 268 11.10 6.47 8.58
CA ASN A 268 11.01 6.19 10.01
C ASN A 268 10.05 5.00 10.27
N VAL A 269 9.92 4.55 11.52
CA VAL A 269 9.12 3.36 11.91
C VAL A 269 7.65 3.64 12.21
N ALA A 270 7.19 4.86 11.97
CA ALA A 270 5.80 5.29 12.16
C ALA A 270 5.17 5.82 10.86
N THR A 271 5.88 5.75 9.75
CA THR A 271 5.41 6.17 8.43
C THR A 271 5.52 5.00 7.46
N GLY A 272 4.40 4.65 6.84
CA GLY A 272 4.27 3.75 5.72
C GLY A 272 3.57 4.45 4.56
N PHE A 273 2.83 3.70 3.75
CA PHE A 273 2.06 4.25 2.64
C PHE A 273 0.99 3.27 2.15
N ARG A 274 0.14 3.78 1.26
CA ARG A 274 -0.79 3.02 0.44
C ARG A 274 -0.91 3.69 -0.93
N ASN A 275 -1.46 3.00 -1.92
CA ASN A 275 -1.67 3.58 -3.24
C ASN A 275 -3.11 4.00 -3.50
N VAL A 276 -3.24 4.98 -4.39
CA VAL A 276 -4.40 5.14 -5.27
C VAL A 276 -4.14 4.45 -6.59
N CYS A 277 -5.19 4.13 -7.34
CA CYS A 277 -5.08 3.65 -8.69
C CYS A 277 -6.11 4.30 -9.61
N GLN A 278 -5.69 4.66 -10.81
CA GLN A 278 -6.56 5.13 -11.88
C GLN A 278 -6.24 4.37 -13.17
N TRP A 279 -7.26 4.05 -13.96
CA TRP A 279 -7.05 3.57 -15.32
C TRP A 279 -6.71 4.74 -16.23
N ARG A 280 -5.50 4.76 -16.78
CA ARG A 280 -5.01 5.84 -17.66
C ARG A 280 -4.92 5.36 -19.10
N LYS A 281 -5.22 6.27 -20.03
CA LYS A 281 -4.89 6.08 -21.44
C LYS A 281 -3.44 6.48 -21.67
N TRP A 282 -2.78 5.82 -22.59
CA TRP A 282 -1.44 6.22 -23.00
C TRP A 282 -1.52 7.50 -23.84
N ASP A 283 -0.88 8.56 -23.38
CA ASP A 283 -0.80 9.88 -24.01
C ASP A 283 0.62 10.22 -24.52
N GLY A 284 1.58 9.31 -24.35
CA GLY A 284 3.00 9.51 -24.65
C GLY A 284 3.86 9.28 -23.40
N ALA A 285 5.18 9.29 -23.57
CA ALA A 285 6.08 9.22 -22.43
C ALA A 285 6.05 10.56 -21.66
N ARG A 286 5.79 10.51 -20.35
CA ARG A 286 6.09 11.62 -19.43
C ARG A 286 7.56 11.60 -19.04
#